data_AF-A0A9E5XL50-F1
#
_entry.id   AF-A0A9E5XL50-F1
#
_cell.length_a   1.000
_cell.length_b   1.000
_cell.length_c   1.000
_cell.angle_alpha   90.00
_cell.angle_beta   90.00
_cell.angle_gamma   90.00
#
_symmetry.space_group_name_H-M   'P 1'
#
loop_
_entity.id
_entity.type
_entity.pdbx_description
1 polymer ?
#
loop_
_entity_poly.entity_id
_entity_poly.type
_entity_poly.pdbx_seq_one_letter_code
_entity_poly.pdbx_strand_id
1 'polypeptide(L)'
;MASFQREREEFQKFKACFQPNIVLQEEFLNAVRALYARYDTAIRENRFVVGGALEIILGSVMRACHLPIRHRGTETREWDLLFVDGQGGYSIKSLLKPRTRGTRLVNVLGRDVSPNLWQVATLFLLPQGMVYADPALPWWQQRLHDTSVFKVHRDALEVKRRAIEAFAQAAPQWFLPWRQAINVPAMQPRRWVRTASYDVATTILKDESPRLFQFLPSLIPPAP
;
A
#
# COMPACT_ATOMS: atom_id res chain seq x y z
N MET A 1 -3.46 17.93 -19.16
CA MET A 1 -3.44 17.29 -17.83
C MET A 1 -4.20 15.98 -17.96
N ALA A 2 -3.69 14.88 -17.39
CA ALA A 2 -4.45 13.63 -17.35
C ALA A 2 -5.76 13.85 -16.59
N SER A 3 -6.88 13.38 -17.14
CA SER A 3 -8.17 13.43 -16.46
C SER A 3 -8.23 12.27 -15.47
N PHE A 4 -8.22 12.56 -14.17
CA PHE A 4 -8.39 11.57 -13.10
C PHE A 4 -9.87 11.23 -12.83
N GLN A 5 -10.76 11.62 -13.74
CA GLN A 5 -12.20 11.49 -13.55
C GLN A 5 -12.61 10.04 -13.30
N ARG A 6 -12.01 9.11 -14.05
CA ARG A 6 -12.28 7.68 -13.89
C ARG A 6 -11.84 7.16 -12.54
N GLU A 7 -10.61 7.44 -12.11
CA GLU A 7 -10.10 7.02 -10.81
C GLU A 7 -10.93 7.58 -9.66
N ARG A 8 -11.41 8.83 -9.81
CA ARG A 8 -12.32 9.44 -8.84
C ARG A 8 -13.65 8.70 -8.77
N GLU A 9 -14.27 8.43 -9.91
CA GLU A 9 -15.55 7.72 -10.00
C GLU A 9 -15.46 6.30 -9.44
N GLU A 10 -14.43 5.54 -9.84
CA GLU A 10 -14.21 4.17 -9.37
C GLU A 10 -13.89 4.13 -7.87
N PHE A 11 -13.15 5.11 -7.34
CA PHE A 11 -12.96 5.24 -5.90
C PHE A 11 -14.28 5.49 -5.16
N GLN A 12 -15.15 6.36 -5.69
CA GLN A 12 -16.47 6.61 -5.08
C GLN A 12 -17.37 5.36 -5.14
N LYS A 13 -17.37 4.61 -6.25
CA LYS A 13 -18.07 3.31 -6.35
C LYS A 13 -17.53 2.31 -5.33
N PHE A 14 -16.21 2.20 -5.21
CA PHE A 14 -15.58 1.35 -4.22
C PHE A 14 -16.00 1.72 -2.81
N LYS A 15 -15.93 3.01 -2.46
CA LYS A 15 -16.35 3.52 -1.16
C LYS A 15 -17.82 3.19 -0.87
N ALA A 16 -18.72 3.41 -1.84
CA ALA A 16 -20.14 3.13 -1.70
C ALA A 16 -20.46 1.63 -1.51
N CYS A 17 -19.68 0.73 -2.12
CA CYS A 17 -19.81 -0.70 -1.92
C CYS A 17 -19.18 -1.18 -0.60
N PHE A 18 -17.95 -0.76 -0.33
CA PHE A 18 -17.14 -1.29 0.76
C PHE A 18 -17.60 -0.79 2.13
N GLN A 19 -17.97 0.49 2.24
CA GLN A 19 -18.32 1.13 3.51
C GLN A 19 -19.55 0.51 4.22
N PRO A 20 -20.64 0.12 3.53
CA PRO A 20 -21.75 -0.59 4.18
C PRO A 20 -21.49 -2.10 4.36
N ASN A 21 -20.53 -2.69 3.65
CA ASN A 21 -20.27 -4.14 3.70
C ASN A 21 -19.35 -4.50 4.88
N ILE A 22 -19.96 -4.87 6.00
CA ILE A 22 -19.26 -5.17 7.26
C ILE A 22 -18.34 -6.39 7.12
N VAL A 23 -18.84 -7.46 6.50
CA VAL A 23 -18.08 -8.72 6.35
C VAL A 23 -16.83 -8.48 5.53
N LEU A 24 -16.97 -7.81 4.38
CA LEU A 24 -15.85 -7.52 3.50
C LEU A 24 -14.81 -6.60 4.15
N GLN A 25 -15.26 -5.64 4.97
CA GLN A 25 -14.37 -4.82 5.79
C GLN A 25 -13.57 -5.66 6.78
N GLU A 26 -14.23 -6.56 7.51
CA GLU A 26 -13.57 -7.40 8.51
C GLU A 26 -12.55 -8.35 7.85
N GLU A 27 -12.90 -8.98 6.73
CA GLU A 27 -11.99 -9.84 5.97
C GLU A 27 -10.74 -9.07 5.52
N PHE A 28 -10.93 -7.88 4.94
CA PHE A 28 -9.82 -7.03 4.51
C PHE A 28 -8.92 -6.62 5.70
N LEU A 29 -9.52 -6.10 6.79
CA LEU A 29 -8.77 -5.67 7.96
C LEU A 29 -8.03 -6.83 8.63
N ASN A 30 -8.63 -8.01 8.69
CA ASN A 30 -8.00 -9.22 9.23
C ASN A 30 -6.84 -9.69 8.36
N ALA A 31 -6.98 -9.67 7.04
CA ALA A 31 -5.91 -10.00 6.10
C ALA A 31 -4.71 -9.03 6.27
N VAL A 32 -4.97 -7.73 6.37
CA VAL A 32 -3.91 -6.73 6.59
C VAL A 32 -3.24 -6.93 7.95
N ARG A 33 -4.00 -7.12 9.03
CA ARG A 33 -3.43 -7.40 10.37
C ARG A 33 -2.56 -8.66 10.35
N ALA A 34 -3.03 -9.74 9.73
CA ALA A 34 -2.28 -10.99 9.62
C ALA A 34 -0.97 -10.80 8.84
N LEU A 35 -1.00 -10.06 7.72
CA LEU A 35 0.18 -9.75 6.93
C LEU A 35 1.26 -9.04 7.77
N TYR A 36 0.88 -7.99 8.49
CA TYR A 36 1.81 -7.22 9.31
C TYR A 36 2.20 -7.89 10.63
N ALA A 37 1.41 -8.86 11.12
CA ALA A 37 1.78 -9.69 12.26
C ALA A 37 2.80 -10.77 11.89
N ARG A 38 2.74 -11.29 10.65
CA ARG A 38 3.62 -12.37 10.18
C ARG A 38 4.97 -11.86 9.67
N TYR A 39 5.01 -10.68 9.06
CA TYR A 39 6.21 -10.17 8.41
C TYR A 39 6.66 -8.83 8.99
N ASP A 40 7.85 -8.81 9.60
CA ASP A 40 8.44 -7.56 10.07
C ASP A 40 9.03 -6.76 8.89
N THR A 41 8.37 -5.66 8.53
CA THR A 41 8.86 -4.75 7.49
C THR A 41 10.06 -3.88 7.93
N ALA A 42 10.64 -4.10 9.13
CA ALA A 42 11.99 -3.63 9.42
C ALA A 42 13.02 -4.31 8.50
N ILE A 43 12.80 -5.58 8.16
CA ILE A 43 13.62 -6.35 7.25
C ILE A 43 13.38 -5.85 5.83
N ARG A 44 14.47 -5.55 5.12
CA ARG A 44 14.42 -4.96 3.78
C ARG A 44 13.63 -5.82 2.80
N GLU A 45 13.86 -7.13 2.80
CA GLU A 45 13.14 -8.09 1.95
C GLU A 45 11.62 -8.03 2.19
N ASN A 46 11.21 -8.15 3.45
CA ASN A 46 9.80 -8.12 3.83
C ASN A 46 9.10 -6.81 3.43
N ARG A 47 9.80 -5.67 3.32
CA ARG A 47 9.18 -4.40 2.87
C ARG A 47 8.58 -4.54 1.47
N PHE A 48 9.31 -5.18 0.56
CA PHE A 48 8.86 -5.34 -0.82
C PHE A 48 7.72 -6.36 -0.91
N VAL A 49 7.86 -7.49 -0.23
CA VAL A 49 6.84 -8.55 -0.27
C VAL A 49 5.55 -8.13 0.43
N VAL A 50 5.64 -7.46 1.59
CA VAL A 50 4.45 -6.93 2.28
C VAL A 50 3.76 -5.86 1.44
N GLY A 51 4.51 -5.01 0.73
CA GLY A 51 3.94 -4.05 -0.22
C GLY A 51 3.12 -4.74 -1.31
N GLY A 52 3.74 -5.68 -2.04
CA GLY A 52 3.07 -6.42 -3.12
C GLY A 52 1.90 -7.27 -2.62
N ALA A 53 2.02 -7.92 -1.46
CA ALA A 53 0.92 -8.68 -0.86
C ALA A 53 -0.26 -7.77 -0.49
N LEU A 54 0.01 -6.56 0.03
CA LEU A 54 -1.03 -5.59 0.35
C LEU A 54 -1.76 -5.09 -0.89
N GLU A 55 -1.04 -4.87 -2.01
CA GLU A 55 -1.65 -4.53 -3.30
C GLU A 55 -2.60 -5.64 -3.77
N ILE A 56 -2.18 -6.91 -3.67
CA ILE A 56 -3.01 -8.06 -4.05
C ILE A 56 -4.26 -8.14 -3.16
N ILE A 57 -4.11 -7.99 -1.85
CA ILE A 57 -5.22 -8.00 -0.88
C ILE A 57 -6.20 -6.86 -1.19
N LEU A 58 -5.70 -5.62 -1.38
CA LEU A 58 -6.53 -4.47 -1.73
C LEU A 58 -7.21 -4.67 -3.10
N GLY A 59 -6.49 -5.23 -4.07
CA GLY A 59 -7.02 -5.55 -5.38
C GLY A 59 -8.17 -6.56 -5.30
N SER A 60 -8.05 -7.57 -4.44
CA SER A 60 -9.11 -8.56 -4.23
C SER A 60 -10.38 -7.95 -3.65
N VAL A 61 -10.26 -7.06 -2.66
CA VAL A 61 -11.45 -6.41 -2.09
C VAL A 61 -12.09 -5.40 -3.04
N MET A 62 -11.29 -4.69 -3.85
CA MET A 62 -11.81 -3.84 -4.91
C MET A 62 -12.58 -4.64 -5.96
N ARG A 63 -12.06 -5.80 -6.40
CA ARG A 63 -12.79 -6.72 -7.28
C ARG A 63 -14.07 -7.27 -6.65
N ALA A 64 -14.06 -7.57 -5.35
CA ALA A 64 -15.28 -7.96 -4.62
C ALA A 64 -16.34 -6.85 -4.63
N CYS A 65 -15.91 -5.60 -4.76
CA CYS A 65 -16.78 -4.44 -5.00
C CYS A 65 -17.01 -4.12 -6.48
N HIS A 66 -16.81 -5.10 -7.36
CA HIS A 66 -17.02 -5.01 -8.81
C HIS A 66 -16.18 -3.94 -9.52
N LEU A 67 -15.06 -3.49 -8.92
CA LEU A 67 -14.13 -2.63 -9.63
C LEU A 67 -13.37 -3.48 -10.65
N PRO A 68 -13.35 -3.07 -11.93
CA PRO A 68 -12.70 -3.81 -12.99
C PRO A 68 -11.20 -3.54 -12.95
N ILE A 69 -10.51 -4.11 -11.96
CA ILE A 69 -9.08 -3.90 -11.75
C ILE A 69 -8.29 -5.21 -11.77
N ARG A 70 -7.06 -5.13 -12.27
CA ARG A 70 -6.06 -6.21 -12.25
C ARG A 70 -4.82 -5.78 -11.49
N HIS A 71 -4.17 -6.74 -10.84
CA HIS A 71 -2.81 -6.51 -10.36
C HIS A 71 -1.91 -6.41 -11.58
N ARG A 72 -1.00 -5.44 -11.54
CA ARG A 72 -0.15 -5.13 -12.68
C ARG A 72 0.92 -6.19 -12.94
N GLY A 73 1.45 -6.83 -11.89
CA GLY A 73 2.74 -7.51 -11.96
C GLY A 73 3.89 -6.56 -12.30
N THR A 74 4.90 -7.04 -13.03
CA THR A 74 6.17 -6.35 -13.29
C THR A 74 6.17 -5.33 -14.44
N GLU A 75 5.03 -5.10 -15.13
CA GLU A 75 5.03 -4.62 -16.53
C GLU A 75 5.13 -3.09 -16.78
N THR A 76 4.79 -2.17 -15.86
CA THR A 76 4.86 -0.70 -16.11
C THR A 76 5.61 0.11 -15.02
N ARG A 77 5.67 1.45 -15.05
CA ARG A 77 6.24 2.31 -13.97
C ARG A 77 5.43 2.41 -12.68
N GLU A 78 4.15 2.71 -12.87
CA GLU A 78 3.58 3.86 -12.16
C GLU A 78 2.36 3.49 -11.31
N TRP A 79 1.56 2.55 -11.80
CA TRP A 79 0.42 2.01 -11.08
C TRP A 79 0.77 0.67 -10.44
N ASP A 80 0.08 0.34 -9.35
CA ASP A 80 0.17 -0.96 -8.67
C ASP A 80 -1.09 -1.80 -8.99
N LEU A 81 -2.25 -1.13 -9.10
CA LEU A 81 -3.51 -1.68 -9.60
C LEU A 81 -3.94 -0.91 -10.86
N LEU A 82 -4.26 -1.62 -11.94
CA LEU A 82 -4.76 -1.01 -13.19
C LEU A 82 -6.22 -1.37 -13.42
N PHE A 83 -6.94 -0.49 -14.11
CA PHE A 83 -8.18 -0.89 -14.74
C PHE A 83 -7.92 -1.95 -15.81
N VAL A 84 -8.88 -2.86 -16.03
CA VAL A 84 -8.73 -4.00 -16.95
C VAL A 84 -8.41 -3.60 -18.39
N ASP A 85 -8.90 -2.46 -18.84
CA ASP A 85 -8.62 -1.90 -20.17
C ASP A 85 -7.26 -1.17 -20.26
N GLY A 86 -6.51 -1.11 -19.15
CA GLY A 86 -5.20 -0.48 -19.07
C GLY A 86 -5.21 1.04 -19.04
N GLN A 87 -6.38 1.69 -19.02
CA GLN A 87 -6.48 3.16 -19.03
C GLN A 87 -6.70 3.73 -17.63
N GLY A 88 -5.59 3.88 -16.90
CA GLY A 88 -5.56 4.43 -15.56
C GLY A 88 -5.48 3.38 -14.46
N GLY A 89 -5.43 3.85 -13.22
CA GLY A 89 -5.25 2.97 -12.06
C GLY A 89 -4.76 3.71 -10.82
N TYR A 90 -4.34 2.93 -9.83
CA TYR A 90 -3.92 3.43 -8.53
C TYR A 90 -2.49 2.98 -8.21
N SER A 91 -1.70 3.91 -7.68
CA SER A 91 -0.55 3.53 -6.85
C SER A 91 -1.00 3.37 -5.39
N ILE A 92 -0.49 2.36 -4.71
CA ILE A 92 -0.82 2.03 -3.33
C ILE A 92 0.37 2.40 -2.45
N LYS A 93 0.11 3.19 -1.40
CA LYS A 93 1.13 3.57 -0.41
C LYS A 93 0.65 3.24 0.98
N SER A 94 1.36 2.36 1.68
CA SER A 94 1.04 2.01 3.07
C SER A 94 1.75 2.94 4.06
N LEU A 95 0.97 3.56 4.94
CA LEU A 95 1.42 4.35 6.09
C LEU A 95 0.87 3.76 7.41
N LEU A 96 0.62 2.45 7.43
CA LEU A 96 0.04 1.74 8.58
C LEU A 96 0.96 1.67 9.80
N LYS A 97 2.28 1.85 9.62
CA LYS A 97 3.22 1.92 10.75
C LYS A 97 3.15 3.28 11.46
N PRO A 98 3.01 3.33 12.80
CA PRO A 98 2.85 4.59 13.55
C PRO A 98 3.97 5.62 13.36
N ARG A 99 5.22 5.16 13.15
CA ARG A 99 6.39 6.03 13.00
C ARG A 99 6.63 6.55 11.59
N THR A 100 5.82 6.14 10.61
CA THR A 100 5.96 6.59 9.22
C THR A 100 5.56 8.07 9.10
N ARG A 101 6.53 8.94 8.79
CA ARG A 101 6.32 10.40 8.69
C ARG A 101 5.84 10.87 7.30
N GLY A 102 5.97 10.01 6.29
CA GLY A 102 5.65 10.32 4.91
C GLY A 102 5.92 9.10 4.03
N THR A 103 5.65 9.24 2.74
CA THR A 103 5.91 8.20 1.75
C THR A 103 6.37 8.83 0.43
N ARG A 104 7.18 8.08 -0.33
CA ARG A 104 7.63 8.50 -1.65
C ARG A 104 6.48 8.30 -2.65
N LEU A 105 6.10 9.39 -3.33
CA LEU A 105 5.15 9.38 -4.45
C LEU A 105 5.83 8.90 -5.73
N VAL A 106 7.00 9.46 -6.01
CA VAL A 106 7.77 9.20 -7.22
C VAL A 106 9.21 8.92 -6.83
N ASN A 107 9.81 7.87 -7.39
CA ASN A 107 11.26 7.67 -7.36
C ASN A 107 11.82 8.05 -8.74
N VAL A 108 12.86 8.87 -8.75
CA VAL A 108 13.48 9.38 -9.98
C VAL A 108 14.97 9.10 -9.90
N LEU A 109 15.51 8.40 -10.89
CA LEU A 109 16.95 8.20 -11.04
C LEU A 109 17.46 9.15 -12.13
N GLY A 110 18.37 10.04 -11.76
CA GLY A 110 19.14 10.86 -12.72
C GLY A 110 18.37 12.00 -13.40
N ARG A 111 17.27 12.48 -12.82
CA ARG A 111 16.50 13.63 -13.34
C ARG A 111 16.14 14.56 -12.20
N ASP A 112 15.95 15.84 -12.51
CA ASP A 112 15.49 16.81 -11.52
C ASP A 112 14.11 16.43 -11.00
N VAL A 113 14.00 16.36 -9.68
CA VAL A 113 12.75 16.01 -9.02
C VAL A 113 11.94 17.29 -8.82
N SER A 114 10.71 17.30 -9.34
CA SER A 114 9.75 18.35 -9.06
C SER A 114 8.41 17.77 -8.62
N PRO A 115 7.60 18.54 -7.87
CA PRO A 115 6.23 18.15 -7.53
C PRO A 115 5.36 17.77 -8.75
N ASN A 116 5.62 18.36 -9.91
CA ASN A 116 4.91 18.08 -11.17
C ASN A 116 5.12 16.66 -11.71
N LEU A 117 6.04 15.89 -11.12
CA LEU A 117 6.26 14.48 -11.47
C LEU A 117 5.19 13.56 -10.90
N TRP A 118 4.41 13.99 -9.91
CA TRP A 118 3.29 13.20 -9.43
C TRP A 118 2.18 13.22 -10.49
N GLN A 119 1.97 12.09 -11.18
CA GLN A 119 1.03 11.96 -12.30
C GLN A 119 0.05 10.79 -12.14
N VAL A 120 -0.03 10.20 -10.95
CA VAL A 120 -0.76 8.95 -10.69
C VAL A 120 -1.74 9.13 -9.54
N ALA A 121 -2.98 8.66 -9.68
CA ALA A 121 -3.89 8.57 -8.55
C ALA A 121 -3.33 7.61 -7.49
N THR A 122 -3.31 8.05 -6.24
CA THR A 122 -2.68 7.33 -5.12
C THR A 122 -3.70 7.00 -4.05
N LEU A 123 -3.67 5.77 -3.57
CA LEU A 123 -4.40 5.33 -2.39
C LEU A 123 -3.42 5.21 -1.22
N PHE A 124 -3.61 6.05 -0.21
CA PHE A 124 -2.85 6.01 1.03
C PHE A 124 -3.60 5.22 2.09
N LEU A 125 -3.00 4.13 2.58
CA LEU A 125 -3.56 3.35 3.67
C LEU A 125 -3.03 3.88 5.00
N LEU A 126 -3.92 4.42 5.80
CA LEU A 126 -3.68 4.92 7.15
C LEU A 126 -4.31 3.97 8.19
N PRO A 127 -3.86 4.00 9.45
CA PRO A 127 -4.48 3.22 10.52
C PRO A 127 -5.98 3.45 10.65
N GLN A 128 -6.48 4.66 10.37
CA GLN A 128 -7.89 5.05 10.51
C GLN A 128 -8.74 4.87 9.24
N GLY A 129 -8.13 4.69 8.07
CA GLY A 129 -8.86 4.64 6.80
C GLY A 129 -7.95 4.64 5.59
N MET A 130 -8.56 4.72 4.41
CA MET A 130 -7.85 4.94 3.15
C MET A 130 -8.20 6.30 2.56
N VAL A 131 -7.18 6.98 2.03
CA VAL A 131 -7.31 8.29 1.39
C VAL A 131 -7.00 8.14 -0.08
N TYR A 132 -7.93 8.57 -0.91
CA TYR A 132 -7.69 8.79 -2.34
C TYR A 132 -7.08 10.16 -2.56
N ALA A 133 -6.07 10.27 -3.42
CA ALA A 133 -5.51 11.54 -3.83
C ALA A 133 -5.03 11.49 -5.28
N ASP A 134 -5.12 12.62 -5.97
CA ASP A 134 -4.54 12.81 -7.29
C ASP A 134 -4.02 14.25 -7.43
N PRO A 135 -3.04 14.51 -8.30
CA PRO A 135 -2.40 15.81 -8.44
C PRO A 135 -3.33 16.88 -9.04
N ALA A 136 -4.49 16.51 -9.60
CA ALA A 136 -5.43 17.43 -10.19
C ALA A 136 -6.57 17.84 -9.24
N LEU A 137 -6.57 17.36 -7.99
CA LEU A 137 -7.52 17.82 -6.98
C LEU A 137 -7.12 19.21 -6.48
N PRO A 138 -8.07 20.15 -6.31
CA PRO A 138 -7.76 21.55 -5.94
C PRO A 138 -6.90 21.69 -4.69
N TRP A 139 -7.17 20.87 -3.65
CA TRP A 139 -6.42 20.92 -2.40
C TRP A 139 -4.92 20.66 -2.61
N TRP A 140 -4.60 19.67 -3.47
CA TRP A 140 -3.23 19.28 -3.80
C TRP A 140 -2.58 20.26 -4.77
N GLN A 141 -3.32 20.70 -5.80
CA GLN A 141 -2.83 21.70 -6.78
C GLN A 141 -2.37 22.99 -6.11
N GLN A 142 -3.17 23.52 -5.19
CA GLN A 142 -2.86 24.75 -4.46
C GLN A 142 -1.63 24.62 -3.55
N ARG A 143 -1.21 23.39 -3.23
CA ARG A 143 -0.13 23.08 -2.28
C ARG A 143 1.04 22.36 -2.94
N LEU A 144 1.08 22.32 -4.26
CA LEU A 144 2.06 21.53 -5.01
C LEU A 144 3.51 21.95 -4.70
N HIS A 145 3.73 23.23 -4.43
CA HIS A 145 5.03 23.79 -4.05
C HIS A 145 5.21 24.01 -2.53
N ASP A 146 4.22 23.61 -1.72
CA ASP A 146 4.29 23.78 -0.27
C ASP A 146 5.23 22.73 0.34
N THR A 147 6.38 23.19 0.85
CA THR A 147 7.36 22.34 1.54
C THR A 147 6.83 21.74 2.85
N SER A 148 5.71 22.26 3.36
CA SER A 148 4.99 21.70 4.50
C SER A 148 4.23 20.41 4.13
N VAL A 149 3.93 20.22 2.84
CA VAL A 149 3.22 19.07 2.24
C VAL A 149 4.18 18.11 1.56
N PHE A 150 5.01 18.64 0.66
CA PHE A 150 5.95 17.87 -0.14
C PHE A 150 7.39 18.09 0.32
N LYS A 151 8.21 17.04 0.23
CA LYS A 151 9.65 17.13 0.38
C LYS A 151 10.30 16.58 -0.88
N VAL A 152 11.01 17.46 -1.58
CA VAL A 152 11.83 17.09 -2.74
C VAL A 152 13.17 16.59 -2.21
N HIS A 153 13.50 15.35 -2.55
CA HIS A 153 14.82 14.75 -2.36
C HIS A 153 15.52 14.64 -3.71
N ARG A 154 16.83 14.35 -3.69
CA ARG A 154 17.62 14.14 -4.91
C ARG A 154 17.05 13.05 -5.82
N ASP A 155 16.47 12.00 -5.24
CA ASP A 155 16.01 10.80 -5.93
C ASP A 155 14.50 10.54 -5.80
N ALA A 156 13.76 11.42 -5.13
CA ALA A 156 12.36 11.16 -4.82
C ALA A 156 11.54 12.40 -4.48
N LEU A 157 10.25 12.36 -4.85
CA LEU A 157 9.24 13.25 -4.30
C LEU A 157 8.54 12.54 -3.14
N GLU A 158 8.62 13.09 -1.94
CA GLU A 158 7.95 12.57 -0.75
C GLU A 158 6.75 13.45 -0.39
N VAL A 159 5.63 12.82 -0.02
CA VAL A 159 4.49 13.49 0.61
C VAL A 159 4.48 13.17 2.11
N LYS A 160 4.25 14.19 2.94
CA LYS A 160 4.23 14.05 4.40
C LYS A 160 2.89 13.47 4.85
N ARG A 161 2.94 12.58 5.84
CA ARG A 161 1.76 11.95 6.45
C ARG A 161 0.76 12.98 6.96
N ARG A 162 1.23 13.99 7.68
CA ARG A 162 0.38 15.07 8.21
C ARG A 162 -0.45 15.77 7.12
N ALA A 163 0.07 15.86 5.90
CA ALA A 163 -0.64 16.50 4.80
C ALA A 163 -1.72 15.57 4.23
N ILE A 164 -1.46 14.27 4.15
CA ILE A 164 -2.47 13.25 3.81
C ILE A 164 -3.61 13.28 4.84
N GLU A 165 -3.27 13.35 6.13
CA GLU A 165 -4.25 13.42 7.22
C GLU A 165 -5.05 14.73 7.19
N ALA A 166 -4.39 15.88 6.97
CA ALA A 166 -5.06 17.17 6.81
C ALA A 166 -5.99 17.19 5.58
N PHE A 167 -5.57 16.59 4.47
CA PHE A 167 -6.41 16.44 3.29
C PHE A 167 -7.64 15.56 3.57
N ALA A 168 -7.46 14.43 4.26
CA ALA A 168 -8.56 13.54 4.63
C ALA A 168 -9.63 14.24 5.47
N GLN A 169 -9.22 15.15 6.36
CA GLN A 169 -10.12 15.98 7.16
C GLN A 169 -10.81 17.06 6.33
N ALA A 170 -10.06 17.74 5.45
CA ALA A 170 -10.57 18.84 4.64
C ALA A 170 -11.47 18.38 3.48
N ALA A 171 -11.33 17.13 3.02
CA ALA A 171 -12.06 16.58 1.89
C ALA A 171 -12.55 15.14 2.18
N PRO A 172 -13.51 14.97 3.11
CA PRO A 172 -13.95 13.66 3.60
C PRO A 172 -14.59 12.77 2.51
N GLN A 173 -15.02 13.34 1.38
CA GLN A 173 -15.46 12.56 0.23
C GLN A 173 -14.36 11.65 -0.33
N TRP A 174 -13.08 12.04 -0.18
CA TRP A 174 -11.90 11.27 -0.61
C TRP A 174 -11.31 10.40 0.49
N PHE A 175 -11.97 10.32 1.64
CA PHE A 175 -11.59 9.46 2.75
C PHE A 175 -12.61 8.33 2.92
N LEU A 176 -12.10 7.11 3.02
CA LEU A 176 -12.85 5.91 3.37
C LEU A 176 -12.41 5.46 4.78
N PRO A 177 -13.22 5.69 5.81
CA PRO A 177 -12.88 5.28 7.17
C PRO A 177 -12.94 3.76 7.30
N TRP A 178 -12.04 3.20 8.11
CA TRP A 178 -12.19 1.81 8.56
C TRP A 178 -13.20 1.75 9.70
N ARG A 179 -14.00 0.67 9.74
CA ARG A 179 -14.85 0.37 10.91
C ARG A 179 -14.02 0.28 12.21
N GLN A 180 -12.80 -0.22 12.11
CA GLN A 180 -11.85 -0.31 13.21
C GLN A 180 -10.46 0.07 12.73
N ALA A 181 -9.70 0.77 13.58
CA ALA A 181 -8.34 1.11 13.25
C ALA A 181 -7.48 -0.15 13.04
N ILE A 182 -6.58 -0.09 12.06
CA ILE A 182 -5.55 -1.09 11.85
C ILE A 182 -4.39 -0.77 12.80
N ASN A 183 -4.33 -1.49 13.91
CA ASN A 183 -3.20 -1.44 14.83
C ASN A 183 -2.14 -2.44 14.38
N VAL A 184 -1.18 -1.96 13.58
CA VAL A 184 0.01 -2.75 13.26
C VAL A 184 0.95 -2.72 14.49
N PRO A 185 1.38 -3.88 15.01
CA PRO A 185 2.29 -3.90 16.16
C PRO A 185 3.54 -3.07 15.89
N ALA A 186 3.98 -2.34 16.93
CA ALA A 186 5.29 -1.71 16.90
C ALA A 186 6.37 -2.78 16.69
N MET A 187 7.48 -2.38 16.08
CA MET A 187 8.68 -3.19 15.87
C MET A 187 8.90 -4.14 17.07
N GLN A 188 8.68 -5.44 16.88
CA GLN A 188 8.93 -6.38 17.96
C GLN A 188 10.44 -6.58 18.11
N PRO A 189 10.98 -6.63 19.34
CA PRO A 189 12.40 -6.83 19.55
C PRO A 189 12.81 -8.22 19.05
N ARG A 190 13.43 -8.28 17.86
CA ARG A 190 14.26 -9.34 17.24
C ARG A 190 14.00 -10.78 17.70
N ARG A 191 12.74 -11.15 17.87
CA ARG A 191 12.33 -12.51 18.17
C ARG A 191 11.67 -13.01 16.90
N TRP A 192 12.31 -13.99 16.27
CA TRP A 192 11.77 -14.76 15.14
C TRP A 192 11.52 -13.92 13.89
N VAL A 193 12.53 -13.86 13.03
CA VAL A 193 12.45 -13.12 11.77
C VAL A 193 11.96 -14.07 10.68
N ARG A 194 10.64 -14.14 10.49
CA ARG A 194 10.05 -14.78 9.32
C ARG A 194 10.31 -13.90 8.09
N THR A 195 11.02 -14.43 7.11
CA THR A 195 11.22 -13.77 5.81
C THR A 195 10.33 -14.39 4.76
N ALA A 196 9.95 -13.61 3.76
CA ALA A 196 9.16 -14.11 2.63
C ALA A 196 9.91 -15.21 1.85
N SER A 197 11.22 -15.05 1.71
CA SER A 197 12.13 -16.03 1.09
C SER A 197 12.06 -17.37 1.81
N TYR A 198 12.01 -17.37 3.15
CA TYR A 198 11.85 -18.58 3.93
C TYR A 198 10.52 -19.27 3.64
N ASP A 199 9.41 -18.51 3.57
CA ASP A 199 8.09 -19.08 3.29
C ASP A 199 7.97 -19.65 1.87
N VAL A 200 8.53 -18.95 0.88
CA VAL A 200 8.59 -19.45 -0.50
C VAL A 200 9.42 -20.73 -0.57
N ALA A 201 10.62 -20.73 0.03
CA ALA A 201 11.48 -21.92 0.06
C ALA A 201 10.80 -23.08 0.80
N THR A 202 10.15 -22.82 1.93
CA THR A 202 9.38 -23.82 2.70
C THR A 202 8.31 -24.46 1.82
N THR A 203 7.53 -23.65 1.11
CA THR A 203 6.43 -24.14 0.26
C THR A 203 6.96 -25.00 -0.88
N ILE A 204 7.94 -24.50 -1.64
CA ILE A 204 8.51 -25.22 -2.78
C ILE A 204 9.20 -26.52 -2.33
N LEU A 205 10.03 -26.46 -1.29
CA LEU A 205 10.76 -27.66 -0.84
C LEU A 205 9.83 -28.72 -0.25
N LYS A 206 8.77 -28.31 0.45
CA LYS A 206 7.78 -29.25 0.99
C LYS A 206 7.08 -30.03 -0.13
N ASP A 207 6.74 -29.36 -1.22
CA ASP A 207 5.96 -29.94 -2.32
C ASP A 207 6.86 -30.70 -3.31
N GLU A 208 8.04 -30.14 -3.65
CA GLU A 208 8.89 -30.63 -4.75
C GLU A 208 10.14 -31.40 -4.29
N SER A 209 10.61 -31.17 -3.05
CA SER A 209 11.84 -31.81 -2.57
C SER A 209 11.80 -32.15 -1.07
N PRO A 210 10.96 -33.13 -0.66
CA PRO A 210 10.77 -33.48 0.75
C PRO A 210 12.08 -33.87 1.45
N ARG A 211 13.06 -34.43 0.72
CA ARG A 211 14.38 -34.75 1.26
C ARG A 211 15.17 -33.48 1.61
N LEU A 212 15.15 -32.45 0.77
CA LEU A 212 15.82 -31.18 1.06
C LEU A 212 15.07 -30.39 2.14
N PHE A 213 13.75 -30.51 2.20
CA PHE A 213 12.91 -29.87 3.22
C PHE A 213 13.33 -30.25 4.65
N GLN A 214 13.78 -31.49 4.87
CA GLN A 214 14.27 -31.95 6.18
C GLN A 214 15.53 -31.20 6.65
N PHE A 215 16.27 -30.56 5.74
CA PHE A 215 17.47 -29.78 6.03
C PHE A 215 17.21 -28.26 6.03
N LEU A 216 15.96 -27.82 5.83
CA LEU A 216 15.62 -26.41 5.92
C LEU A 216 15.83 -25.94 7.37
N PRO A 217 16.61 -24.88 7.61
CA PRO A 217 16.94 -24.45 8.97
C PRO A 217 15.67 -24.04 9.71
N SER A 218 15.45 -24.62 10.88
CA SER A 218 14.34 -24.22 11.75
C SER A 218 14.46 -22.72 12.08
N LEU A 219 13.38 -21.96 11.85
CA LEU A 219 13.28 -20.58 12.37
C LEU A 219 13.21 -20.55 13.90
N ILE A 220 12.99 -21.70 14.53
CA ILE A 220 13.01 -21.87 15.98
C ILE A 220 14.43 -22.29 16.39
N PRO A 221 15.19 -21.50 17.17
CA PRO A 221 16.44 -21.96 17.76
C PRO A 221 16.16 -23.21 18.61
N PRO A 222 17.12 -24.14 18.73
CA PRO A 222 16.98 -25.21 19.70
C PRO A 222 16.68 -24.60 21.08
N ALA A 223 15.73 -25.19 21.80
CA ALA A 223 15.49 -24.84 23.19
C ALA A 223 16.82 -24.96 23.97
N PRO A 224 17.09 -24.06 24.93
CA PRO A 224 18.31 -24.11 25.72
C PRO A 224 18.47 -25.43 26.46
#